data_AF-A0A538GG97-F1
#
_entry.id   AF-A0A538GG97-F1
#
_cell.length_a   1.000
_cell.length_b   1.000
_cell.length_c   1.000
_cell.angle_alpha   90.00
_cell.angle_beta   90.00
_cell.angle_gamma   90.00
#
_symmetry.space_group_name_H-M   'P 1'
#
loop_
_entity.id
_entity.type
_entity.pdbx_description
1 polymer ?
#
loop_
_entity_poly.entity_id
_entity_poly.type
_entity_poly.pdbx_seq_one_letter_code
_entity_poly.pdbx_strand_id
1 'polypeptide(L)'
;KGPDQEIVTQFYGGDVEQVGLLKIDFLGLRNLDVIDKAVELVGGGLDITKIPRDDKKTYEMLARGESTGVFQFESSGMREALRQVKPTEFEHLIALSALYRPGPMAYIPT
;
A
#
# COMPACT_ATOMS: atom_id res chain seq x y z
N LYS A 1 -17.78 9.78 -25.86
CA LYS A 1 -16.30 9.77 -25.97
C LYS A 1 -15.74 10.56 -24.81
N GLY A 2 -14.66 10.10 -24.19
CA GLY A 2 -13.98 10.83 -23.14
C GLY A 2 -13.31 12.12 -23.64
N PRO A 3 -12.78 12.96 -22.75
CA PRO A 3 -12.07 14.20 -23.08
C PRO A 3 -10.88 13.96 -24.03
N ASP A 4 -10.20 12.83 -23.91
CA ASP A 4 -9.07 12.43 -24.75
C ASP A 4 -9.47 11.49 -25.92
N GLN A 5 -10.71 11.60 -26.38
CA GLN A 5 -11.32 10.77 -27.43
C GLN A 5 -11.46 9.27 -27.12
N GLU A 6 -11.33 8.90 -25.86
CA GLU A 6 -11.46 7.52 -25.39
C GLU A 6 -12.87 6.96 -25.67
N ILE A 7 -12.93 5.66 -25.98
CA ILE A 7 -14.18 4.90 -26.04
C ILE A 7 -14.61 4.65 -24.60
N VAL A 8 -15.77 5.19 -24.22
CA VAL A 8 -16.33 5.08 -22.87
C VAL A 8 -17.73 4.49 -22.96
N THR A 9 -18.05 3.61 -22.01
CA THR A 9 -19.43 3.11 -21.82
C THR A 9 -20.33 4.24 -21.30
N GLN A 10 -21.61 4.18 -21.63
CA GLN A 10 -22.62 5.10 -21.08
C GLN A 10 -23.22 4.59 -19.75
N PHE A 11 -23.01 3.31 -19.43
CA PHE A 11 -23.49 2.68 -18.21
C PHE A 11 -22.46 2.83 -17.08
N TYR A 12 -22.94 2.93 -15.84
CA TYR A 12 -22.06 2.88 -14.68
C TYR A 12 -21.45 1.47 -14.52
N GLY A 13 -20.31 1.38 -13.83
CA GLY A 13 -19.60 0.10 -13.68
C GLY A 13 -20.47 -1.04 -13.12
N GLY A 14 -21.31 -0.75 -12.13
CA GLY A 14 -22.23 -1.75 -11.57
C GLY A 14 -23.36 -2.17 -12.51
N ASP A 15 -23.74 -1.31 -13.46
CA ASP A 15 -24.77 -1.64 -14.46
C ASP A 15 -24.19 -2.55 -15.55
N VAL A 16 -22.92 -2.31 -15.94
CA VAL A 16 -22.18 -3.16 -16.88
C VAL A 16 -22.10 -4.61 -16.38
N GLU A 17 -21.83 -4.80 -15.09
CA GLU A 17 -21.81 -6.13 -14.46
C GLU A 17 -23.22 -6.78 -14.45
N GLN A 18 -24.26 -6.00 -14.14
CA GLN A 18 -25.64 -6.50 -14.08
C GLN A 18 -26.17 -6.98 -15.43
N VAL A 19 -25.73 -6.39 -16.54
CA VAL A 19 -26.10 -6.82 -17.90
C VAL A 19 -25.24 -7.99 -18.42
N GLY A 20 -24.38 -8.56 -17.57
CA GLY A 20 -23.60 -9.76 -17.85
C GLY A 20 -22.30 -9.51 -18.63
N LEU A 21 -21.82 -8.26 -18.67
CA LEU A 21 -20.53 -7.94 -19.29
C LEU A 21 -19.38 -8.12 -18.29
N LEU A 22 -18.22 -8.52 -18.81
CA LEU A 22 -16.99 -8.62 -18.03
C LEU A 22 -16.46 -7.22 -17.70
N LYS A 23 -16.33 -6.91 -16.41
CA LYS A 23 -15.69 -5.71 -15.90
C LYS A 23 -14.29 -6.05 -15.37
N ILE A 24 -13.28 -5.25 -15.75
CA ILE A 24 -11.91 -5.36 -15.25
C ILE A 24 -11.47 -3.99 -14.77
N ASP A 25 -10.91 -3.91 -13.56
CA ASP A 25 -10.33 -2.70 -13.01
C ASP A 25 -8.82 -2.68 -13.26
N PHE A 26 -8.35 -1.72 -14.07
CA PHE A 26 -6.93 -1.41 -14.22
C PHE A 26 -6.58 -0.21 -13.34
N LEU A 27 -5.88 -0.45 -12.23
CA LEU A 27 -5.52 0.57 -11.26
C LEU A 27 -4.09 1.07 -11.50
N GLY A 28 -3.93 2.38 -11.74
CA GLY A 28 -2.63 3.04 -11.73
C GLY A 28 -2.16 3.27 -10.29
N LEU A 29 -1.19 2.48 -9.83
CA LEU A 29 -0.65 2.59 -8.47
C LEU A 29 0.69 3.31 -8.46
N ARG A 30 0.69 4.57 -7.99
CA ARG A 30 1.88 5.45 -7.94
C ARG A 30 3.07 4.85 -7.16
N ASN A 31 2.80 4.00 -6.16
CA ASN A 31 3.86 3.36 -5.39
C ASN A 31 4.72 2.42 -6.25
N LEU A 32 4.15 1.81 -7.30
CA LEU A 32 4.89 0.95 -8.23
C LEU A 32 5.91 1.78 -9.01
N ASP A 33 5.52 2.95 -9.52
CA ASP A 33 6.43 3.86 -10.23
C ASP A 33 7.59 4.34 -9.33
N VAL A 34 7.28 4.64 -8.05
CA VAL A 34 8.29 5.06 -7.06
C VAL A 34 9.29 3.93 -6.81
N ILE A 35 8.80 2.72 -6.68
CA ILE A 35 9.60 1.52 -6.45
C ILE A 35 10.51 1.24 -7.67
N ASP A 36 9.95 1.27 -8.89
CA ASP A 36 10.72 1.06 -10.12
C ASP A 36 11.84 2.09 -10.25
N LYS A 37 11.54 3.37 -9.97
CA LYS A 37 12.56 4.42 -10.00
C LYS A 37 13.62 4.23 -8.92
N ALA A 38 13.23 3.79 -7.73
CA ALA A 38 14.18 3.50 -6.65
C ALA A 38 15.14 2.37 -7.05
N VAL A 39 14.65 1.30 -7.69
CA VAL A 39 15.48 0.20 -8.20
C VAL A 39 16.48 0.69 -9.25
N GLU A 40 16.04 1.53 -10.19
CA GLU A 40 16.93 2.13 -11.19
C GLU A 40 18.06 2.94 -10.52
N LEU A 41 17.72 3.78 -9.54
CA LEU A 41 18.67 4.64 -8.83
C LEU A 41 19.71 3.86 -8.01
N VAL A 42 19.37 2.67 -7.51
CA VAL A 42 20.32 1.82 -6.76
C VAL A 42 21.08 0.84 -7.66
N GLY A 43 20.99 0.97 -8.98
CA GLY A 43 21.80 0.23 -9.96
C GLY A 43 21.06 -0.83 -10.78
N GLY A 44 19.72 -0.90 -10.70
CA GLY A 44 18.88 -1.67 -11.63
C GLY A 44 18.92 -3.19 -11.52
N GLY A 45 19.71 -3.76 -10.60
CA GLY A 45 19.86 -5.21 -10.42
C GLY A 45 19.01 -5.83 -9.31
N LEU A 46 18.15 -5.05 -8.65
CA LEU A 46 17.36 -5.51 -7.51
C LEU A 46 16.06 -6.18 -7.99
N ASP A 47 15.89 -7.47 -7.70
CA ASP A 47 14.63 -8.19 -7.89
C ASP A 47 13.77 -8.08 -6.62
N ILE A 48 12.73 -7.24 -6.71
CA ILE A 48 11.85 -6.91 -5.58
C ILE A 48 11.08 -8.14 -5.08
N THR A 49 10.79 -9.09 -5.97
CA THR A 49 10.03 -10.31 -5.62
C THR A 49 10.81 -11.26 -4.71
N LYS A 50 12.14 -11.04 -4.61
CA LYS A 50 13.07 -11.85 -3.81
C LYS A 50 13.51 -11.18 -2.52
N ILE A 51 13.02 -9.99 -2.20
CA ILE A 51 13.39 -9.30 -0.96
C ILE A 51 12.91 -10.13 0.26
N PRO A 52 13.79 -10.43 1.23
CA PRO A 52 13.41 -11.17 2.42
C PRO A 52 12.45 -10.36 3.28
N ARG A 53 11.52 -11.05 3.96
CA ARG A 53 10.49 -10.42 4.80
C ARG A 53 10.92 -10.21 6.25
N ASP A 54 12.11 -10.66 6.64
CA ASP A 54 12.64 -10.68 8.00
C ASP A 54 13.83 -9.71 8.19
N ASP A 55 13.97 -8.69 7.32
CA ASP A 55 15.03 -7.70 7.45
C ASP A 55 14.88 -6.86 8.74
N LYS A 56 15.76 -7.14 9.71
CA LYS A 56 15.74 -6.51 11.03
C LYS A 56 15.86 -4.99 10.97
N LYS A 57 16.67 -4.45 10.05
CA LYS A 57 16.90 -3.00 9.94
C LYS A 57 15.62 -2.27 9.51
N THR A 58 14.85 -2.87 8.61
CA THR A 58 13.53 -2.37 8.18
C THR A 58 12.58 -2.29 9.37
N TYR A 59 12.49 -3.36 10.17
CA TYR A 59 11.64 -3.36 11.36
C TYR A 59 12.08 -2.36 12.42
N GLU A 60 13.39 -2.23 12.68
CA GLU A 60 13.94 -1.25 13.62
C GLU A 60 13.63 0.20 13.17
N MET A 61 13.71 0.50 11.87
CA MET A 61 13.31 1.79 11.29
C MET A 61 11.81 2.05 11.51
N LEU A 62 10.96 1.08 11.18
CA LEU A 62 9.51 1.19 11.36
C LEU A 62 9.13 1.35 12.83
N ALA A 63 9.78 0.63 13.75
CA ALA A 63 9.55 0.73 15.20
C ALA A 63 9.93 2.11 15.78
N ARG A 64 10.81 2.87 15.12
CA ARG A 64 11.09 4.28 15.47
C ARG A 64 10.05 5.25 14.88
N GLY A 65 9.14 4.77 14.05
CA GLY A 65 8.17 5.59 13.30
C GLY A 65 8.83 6.40 12.18
N GLU A 66 9.98 5.95 11.68
CA GLU A 66 10.72 6.56 10.56
C GLU A 66 10.15 6.08 9.20
N SER A 67 8.85 6.23 9.00
CA SER A 67 8.12 5.71 7.83
C SER A 67 7.62 6.79 6.87
N THR A 68 8.24 7.98 6.87
CA THR A 68 7.97 9.01 5.85
C THR A 68 8.23 8.42 4.46
N GLY A 69 7.25 8.51 3.54
CA GLY A 69 7.35 7.94 2.20
C GLY A 69 7.18 6.41 2.12
N VAL A 70 6.88 5.72 3.22
CA VAL A 70 6.55 4.29 3.22
C VAL A 70 5.06 4.13 2.98
N PHE A 71 4.71 3.48 1.87
CA PHE A 71 3.32 3.25 1.46
C PHE A 71 2.47 2.63 2.59
N GLN A 72 1.25 3.14 2.79
CA GLN A 72 0.31 2.83 3.88
C GLN A 72 0.73 3.24 5.31
N PHE A 73 2.01 3.53 5.55
CA PHE A 73 2.55 3.77 6.89
C PHE A 73 2.99 5.21 7.17
N GLU A 74 2.61 6.16 6.32
CA GLU A 74 3.12 7.53 6.35
C GLU A 74 2.38 8.47 7.32
N SER A 75 1.09 8.23 7.59
CA SER A 75 0.27 9.16 8.37
C SER A 75 0.79 9.32 9.79
N SER A 76 0.63 10.50 10.38
CA SER A 76 1.13 10.83 11.72
C SER A 76 0.68 9.84 12.79
N GLY A 77 -0.59 9.44 12.77
CA GLY A 77 -1.11 8.47 13.73
C GLY A 77 -0.70 7.03 13.43
N MET A 78 -0.49 6.65 12.17
CA MET A 78 0.07 5.33 11.85
C MET A 78 1.53 5.22 12.30
N ARG A 79 2.30 6.31 12.19
CA ARG A 79 3.66 6.41 12.74
C ARG A 79 3.70 6.25 14.25
N GLU A 80 2.68 6.75 14.96
CA GLU A 80 2.55 6.54 16.40
C GLU A 80 2.21 5.08 16.72
N ALA A 81 1.24 4.50 16.00
CA ALA A 81 0.90 3.09 16.14
C ALA A 81 2.12 2.17 15.91
N LEU A 82 2.97 2.49 14.94
CA LEU A 82 4.23 1.79 14.71
C LEU A 82 5.20 1.87 15.91
N ARG A 83 5.30 3.05 16.57
CA ARG A 83 6.15 3.24 17.77
C ARG A 83 5.62 2.48 18.98
N GLN A 84 4.31 2.35 19.11
CA GLN A 84 3.66 1.59 20.19
C GLN A 84 3.80 0.08 19.97
N VAL A 85 3.47 -0.40 18.77
CA VAL A 85 3.49 -1.83 18.43
C VAL A 85 4.90 -2.38 18.28
N LYS A 86 5.85 -1.58 17.79
CA LYS A 86 7.25 -1.98 17.52
C LYS A 86 7.31 -3.29 16.70
N PRO A 87 6.91 -3.26 15.41
CA PRO A 87 6.80 -4.47 14.61
C PRO A 87 8.15 -5.20 14.49
N THR A 88 8.13 -6.53 14.55
CA THR A 88 9.31 -7.39 14.44
C THR A 88 9.18 -8.45 13.35
N GLU A 89 7.98 -8.59 12.79
CA GLU A 89 7.62 -9.56 11.75
C GLU A 89 6.57 -8.96 10.81
N PHE A 90 6.36 -9.60 9.67
CA PHE A 90 5.55 -9.07 8.59
C PHE A 90 4.06 -9.03 8.96
N GLU A 91 3.62 -10.02 9.73
CA GLU A 91 2.27 -10.18 10.26
C GLU A 91 1.84 -8.98 11.10
N HIS A 92 2.77 -8.34 11.82
CA HIS A 92 2.47 -7.10 12.56
C HIS A 92 2.09 -5.95 11.61
N LEU A 93 2.73 -5.86 10.43
CA LEU A 93 2.41 -4.83 9.43
C LEU A 93 1.05 -5.09 8.78
N ILE A 94 0.72 -6.35 8.52
CA ILE A 94 -0.60 -6.75 8.03
C ILE A 94 -1.67 -6.36 9.06
N ALA A 95 -1.47 -6.71 10.33
CA ALA A 95 -2.39 -6.39 11.41
C ALA A 95 -2.57 -4.88 11.58
N LEU A 96 -1.49 -4.10 11.55
CA LEU A 96 -1.56 -2.64 11.60
C LEU A 96 -2.35 -2.06 10.44
N SER A 97 -2.08 -2.47 9.20
CA SER A 97 -2.82 -1.99 8.01
C SER A 97 -4.32 -2.35 8.06
N ALA A 98 -4.65 -3.51 8.64
CA ALA A 98 -6.04 -3.93 8.82
C ALA A 98 -6.76 -3.18 9.94
N LEU A 99 -6.10 -2.99 11.09
CA LEU A 99 -6.68 -2.40 12.29
C LEU A 99 -6.69 -0.87 12.26
N TYR A 100 -5.81 -0.23 11.49
CA TYR A 100 -5.73 1.22 11.38
C TYR A 100 -6.81 1.79 10.44
N ARG A 101 -8.07 1.51 10.75
CA ARG A 101 -9.29 1.96 10.06
C ARG A 101 -10.34 2.43 11.07
N PRO A 102 -11.27 3.32 10.71
CA PRO A 102 -12.36 3.74 11.59
C PRO A 102 -13.14 2.55 12.15
N GLY A 103 -13.26 2.45 13.48
CA GLY A 103 -13.80 1.29 14.19
C GLY A 103 -12.70 0.41 14.77
N PRO A 104 -11.98 -0.39 13.96
CA PRO A 104 -10.92 -1.27 14.44
C PRO A 104 -9.75 -0.58 15.16
N MET A 105 -9.52 0.72 14.93
CA MET A 105 -8.48 1.49 15.64
C MET A 105 -8.60 1.42 17.17
N ALA A 106 -9.81 1.21 17.71
CA ALA A 106 -10.02 1.06 19.15
C ALA A 106 -9.32 -0.17 19.77
N TYR A 107 -8.90 -1.14 18.93
CA TYR A 107 -8.21 -2.35 19.37
C TYR A 107 -6.68 -2.26 19.29
N ILE A 108 -6.13 -1.13 18.80
CA ILE A 108 -4.69 -0.90 18.81
C ILE A 108 -4.33 -0.37 20.21
N PRO A 109 -3.45 -1.06 20.97
CA PRO A 109 -3.02 -0.59 22.27
C PRO A 109 -2.36 0.78 22.15
N THR A 110 -2.91 1.78 22.84
CA THR A 110 -2.30 3.12 23.02
C THR A 110 -1.24 3.12 24.10
#